data_AF-A0A936NNA3-F1
#
_entry.id   AF-A0A936NNA3-F1
#
_cell.length_a   1.000
_cell.length_b   1.000
_cell.length_c   1.000
_cell.angle_alpha   90.00
_cell.angle_beta   90.00
_cell.angle_gamma   90.00
#
_symmetry.space_group_name_H-M   'P 1'
#
loop_
_entity.id
_entity.type
_entity.pdbx_description
1 polymer ?
#
loop_
_entity_poly.entity_id
_entity_poly.type
_entity_poly.pdbx_seq_one_letter_code
_entity_poly.pdbx_strand_id
1 'polypeptide(L)'
;MNKILYNALSFSAILLLTVVTSLAQQEQKKEQPKPESQYVDFSGFKGGIFELKHRTPEDLIPVLRALTSGFKGSTINGNNELKTITVRDFPENIATIEEAIKRLDAPLPPRAARSAPRDVDITVHILLASGNEADGNQYPQILKDVVTQLQATLNYKSFQLLTTIVQRTNLRNGVIISRGKAAVPGMDAYVNYRLLCDNIGSTPEDQNLIWLRRFNFEISGANDQVSNAFGSAEITTSLNVRTGEKIVVGTATLKDRAVILVLTAKM
;
A
#
# COMPACT_ATOMS: atom_id res chain seq x y z
N MET A 1 -41.75 -51.27 23.86
CA MET A 1 -42.24 -52.67 23.90
C MET A 1 -43.23 -52.82 22.76
N ASN A 2 -42.89 -53.66 21.78
CA ASN A 2 -43.65 -53.91 20.56
C ASN A 2 -45.09 -54.38 20.84
N LYS A 3 -46.05 -53.98 19.97
CA LYS A 3 -46.80 -54.93 19.13
C LYS A 3 -47.76 -54.22 18.17
N ILE A 4 -47.52 -54.51 16.90
CA ILE A 4 -48.40 -54.34 15.73
C ILE A 4 -49.35 -55.55 15.68
N LEU A 5 -50.63 -55.34 15.34
CA LEU A 5 -51.56 -56.36 14.79
C LEU A 5 -52.73 -55.58 14.13
N TYR A 6 -52.78 -55.37 12.81
CA TYR A 6 -53.24 -56.20 11.69
C TYR A 6 -54.74 -56.50 11.61
N ASN A 7 -55.23 -56.40 10.36
CA ASN A 7 -56.43 -56.99 9.74
C ASN A 7 -57.74 -56.17 9.81
N ALA A 8 -58.60 -56.13 8.79
CA ALA A 8 -58.59 -56.67 7.42
C ALA A 8 -59.87 -56.21 6.68
N LEU A 9 -59.78 -56.13 5.34
CA LEU A 9 -60.81 -56.45 4.33
C LEU A 9 -62.25 -55.88 4.44
N SER A 10 -62.69 -55.11 3.42
CA SER A 10 -63.51 -55.66 2.31
C SER A 10 -64.13 -54.60 1.39
N PHE A 11 -63.86 -54.78 0.09
CA PHE A 11 -64.67 -54.57 -1.12
C PHE A 11 -66.02 -53.85 -1.05
N SER A 12 -66.20 -52.85 -1.93
CA SER A 12 -67.13 -52.96 -3.08
C SER A 12 -67.08 -51.74 -4.01
N ALA A 13 -67.03 -52.04 -5.30
CA ALA A 13 -67.09 -51.11 -6.41
C ALA A 13 -68.53 -51.01 -6.93
N ILE A 14 -69.07 -49.80 -7.14
CA ILE A 14 -70.11 -49.55 -8.16
C ILE A 14 -69.90 -48.15 -8.76
N LEU A 15 -69.80 -48.18 -10.08
CA LEU A 15 -69.75 -47.12 -11.07
C LEU A 15 -71.14 -46.48 -11.27
N LEU A 16 -71.28 -45.16 -11.25
CA LEU A 16 -72.26 -44.48 -12.13
C LEU A 16 -71.92 -42.98 -12.32
N LEU A 17 -71.64 -42.64 -13.58
CA LEU A 17 -71.62 -41.27 -14.09
C LEU A 17 -73.04 -40.69 -14.07
N THR A 18 -73.21 -39.52 -13.46
CA THR A 18 -74.22 -38.54 -13.86
C THR A 18 -73.61 -37.15 -13.80
N VAL A 19 -73.40 -36.57 -14.98
CA VAL A 19 -73.05 -35.17 -15.21
C VAL A 19 -74.34 -34.39 -15.39
N VAL A 20 -74.65 -33.42 -14.53
CA VAL A 20 -75.37 -32.19 -14.93
C VAL A 20 -75.05 -31.03 -13.99
N THR A 21 -74.27 -30.08 -14.53
CA THR A 21 -74.43 -28.61 -14.48
C THR A 21 -74.62 -27.86 -13.14
N SER A 22 -73.55 -27.13 -12.80
CA SER A 22 -73.52 -25.70 -12.46
C SER A 22 -74.27 -25.21 -11.21
N LEU A 23 -73.55 -25.23 -10.09
CA LEU A 23 -73.57 -24.12 -9.13
C LEU A 23 -72.22 -23.42 -9.20
N ALA A 24 -72.30 -22.10 -9.37
CA ALA A 24 -71.18 -21.19 -9.53
C ALA A 24 -70.23 -21.28 -8.33
N GLN A 25 -69.11 -21.97 -8.52
CA GLN A 25 -67.94 -21.81 -7.69
C GLN A 25 -67.07 -20.77 -8.38
N GLN A 26 -66.98 -19.60 -7.76
CA GLN A 26 -66.03 -18.55 -8.08
C GLN A 26 -64.64 -19.19 -8.16
N GLU A 27 -64.17 -19.47 -9.37
CA GLU A 27 -62.74 -19.67 -9.62
C GLU A 27 -62.09 -18.33 -9.26
N GLN A 28 -61.50 -18.28 -8.08
CA GLN A 28 -60.41 -17.35 -7.80
C GLN A 28 -59.35 -17.61 -8.85
N LYS A 29 -59.41 -16.84 -9.93
CA LYS A 29 -58.26 -16.58 -10.80
C LYS A 29 -57.23 -15.92 -9.90
N LYS A 30 -56.39 -16.73 -9.26
CA LYS A 30 -55.10 -16.28 -8.72
C LYS A 30 -54.36 -15.75 -9.94
N GLU A 31 -54.38 -14.43 -10.11
CA GLU A 31 -53.41 -13.73 -10.92
C GLU A 31 -52.04 -14.20 -10.45
N GLN A 32 -51.38 -15.00 -11.28
CA GLN A 32 -49.95 -15.16 -11.17
C GLN A 32 -49.36 -13.74 -11.18
N PRO A 33 -48.57 -13.35 -10.17
CA PRO A 33 -47.85 -12.10 -10.26
C PRO A 33 -47.03 -12.19 -11.54
N LYS A 34 -47.25 -11.25 -12.46
CA LYS A 34 -46.31 -11.01 -13.57
C LYS A 34 -44.92 -11.04 -12.95
N PRO A 35 -43.93 -11.73 -13.55
CA PRO A 35 -42.56 -11.57 -13.10
C PRO A 35 -42.28 -10.07 -13.17
N GLU A 36 -42.12 -9.44 -12.01
CA GLU A 36 -41.57 -8.10 -11.93
C GLU A 36 -40.31 -8.14 -12.76
N SER A 37 -40.22 -7.26 -13.76
CA SER A 37 -39.04 -7.14 -14.59
C SER A 37 -37.83 -7.05 -13.67
N GLN A 38 -36.99 -8.09 -13.67
CA GLN A 38 -35.78 -8.15 -12.85
C GLN A 38 -34.72 -7.12 -13.29
N TYR A 39 -35.03 -6.33 -14.33
CA TYR A 39 -34.33 -5.13 -14.70
C TYR A 39 -35.19 -3.94 -14.28
N VAL A 40 -34.71 -3.20 -13.28
CA VAL A 40 -35.21 -1.85 -13.05
C VAL A 40 -34.71 -1.02 -14.23
N ASP A 41 -35.62 -0.65 -15.12
CA ASP A 41 -35.32 0.21 -16.25
C ASP A 41 -35.11 1.64 -15.72
N PHE A 42 -33.94 1.90 -15.13
CA PHE A 42 -33.49 3.25 -14.77
C PHE A 42 -33.04 3.98 -16.04
N SER A 43 -34.00 4.23 -16.93
CA SER A 43 -33.84 4.84 -18.25
C SER A 43 -33.33 6.29 -18.24
N GLY A 44 -33.01 6.83 -17.06
CA GLY A 44 -32.48 8.17 -16.87
C GLY A 44 -30.96 8.28 -16.81
N PHE A 45 -30.21 7.19 -16.60
CA PHE A 45 -28.74 7.28 -16.47
C PHE A 45 -28.06 7.53 -17.81
N LYS A 46 -27.18 8.52 -17.82
CA LYS A 46 -26.30 8.81 -18.96
C LYS A 46 -24.85 8.54 -18.57
N GLY A 47 -24.02 8.33 -19.59
CA GLY A 47 -22.56 8.28 -19.44
C GLY A 47 -21.95 9.58 -19.94
N GLY A 48 -20.93 10.07 -19.24
CA GLY A 48 -20.08 11.18 -19.65
C GLY A 48 -18.61 10.79 -19.50
N ILE A 49 -17.78 11.22 -20.45
CA ILE A 49 -16.32 11.08 -20.40
C ILE A 49 -15.74 12.49 -20.44
N PHE A 50 -14.90 12.81 -19.46
CA PHE A 50 -14.28 14.12 -19.30
C PHE A 50 -12.76 13.99 -19.30
N GLU A 51 -12.10 14.72 -20.20
CA GLU A 51 -10.64 14.79 -20.26
C GLU A 51 -10.11 15.90 -19.34
N LEU A 52 -9.02 15.61 -18.63
CA LEU A 52 -8.35 16.54 -17.71
C LEU A 52 -7.06 17.07 -18.32
N LYS A 53 -6.86 18.38 -18.23
CA LYS A 53 -5.69 19.10 -18.75
C LYS A 53 -4.62 19.29 -17.69
N HIS A 54 -5.01 19.60 -16.46
CA HIS A 54 -4.10 20.11 -15.43
C HIS A 54 -3.97 19.19 -14.22
N ARG A 55 -5.01 18.41 -13.88
CA ARG A 55 -5.00 17.51 -12.71
C ARG A 55 -5.11 16.04 -13.08
N THR A 56 -4.82 15.16 -12.11
CA THR A 56 -5.02 13.72 -12.26
C THR A 56 -6.42 13.30 -11.78
N PRO A 57 -7.01 12.24 -12.35
CA PRO A 57 -8.27 11.70 -11.86
C PRO A 57 -8.23 11.33 -10.37
N GLU A 58 -7.10 10.83 -9.87
CA GLU A 58 -6.90 10.48 -8.45
C GLU A 58 -7.15 11.66 -7.51
N ASP A 59 -6.76 12.87 -7.90
CA ASP A 59 -6.94 14.07 -7.08
C ASP A 59 -8.40 14.57 -7.09
N LEU A 60 -9.10 14.41 -8.22
CA LEU A 60 -10.43 14.99 -8.41
C LEU A 60 -11.57 14.06 -7.97
N ILE A 61 -11.44 12.75 -8.18
CA ILE A 61 -12.50 11.77 -7.88
C ILE A 61 -12.99 11.81 -6.43
N PRO A 62 -12.13 11.93 -5.39
CA PRO A 62 -12.60 12.01 -4.01
C PRO A 62 -13.54 13.19 -3.77
N VAL A 63 -13.29 14.33 -4.43
CA VAL A 63 -14.14 15.54 -4.33
C VAL A 63 -15.41 15.37 -5.15
N LEU A 64 -15.29 14.87 -6.39
CA LEU A 64 -16.42 14.70 -7.30
C LEU A 64 -17.39 13.60 -6.85
N ARG A 65 -16.94 12.62 -6.06
CA ARG A 65 -17.79 11.56 -5.53
C ARG A 65 -18.95 12.10 -4.69
N ALA A 66 -18.76 13.22 -3.99
CA ALA A 66 -19.82 13.89 -3.23
C ALA A 66 -20.94 14.46 -4.11
N LEU A 67 -20.69 14.65 -5.41
CA LEU A 67 -21.66 15.15 -6.39
C LEU A 67 -22.38 14.01 -7.14
N THR A 68 -22.03 12.75 -6.87
CA THR A 68 -22.73 11.59 -7.44
C THR A 68 -23.99 11.30 -6.64
N SER A 69 -25.01 10.70 -7.28
CA SER A 69 -26.28 10.37 -6.61
C SER A 69 -26.14 9.29 -5.52
N GLY A 70 -25.05 8.53 -5.50
CA GLY A 70 -24.88 7.35 -4.63
C GLY A 70 -25.92 6.25 -4.90
N PHE A 71 -26.71 6.38 -5.96
CA PHE A 71 -27.79 5.46 -6.30
C PHE A 71 -27.22 4.17 -6.92
N LYS A 72 -27.94 3.06 -6.77
CA LYS A 72 -27.50 1.76 -7.30
C LYS A 72 -27.31 1.84 -8.82
N GLY A 73 -26.06 1.75 -9.27
CA GLY A 73 -25.67 1.85 -10.69
C GLY A 73 -25.02 3.18 -11.10
N SER A 74 -24.95 4.17 -10.20
CA SER A 74 -24.07 5.33 -10.39
C SER A 74 -22.61 4.90 -10.23
N THR A 75 -21.75 5.34 -11.13
CA THR A 75 -20.32 5.02 -11.10
C THR A 75 -19.49 6.21 -11.52
N ILE A 76 -18.38 6.44 -10.81
CA ILE A 76 -17.35 7.40 -11.20
C ILE A 76 -16.00 6.67 -11.21
N ASN A 77 -15.35 6.65 -12.37
CA ASN A 77 -14.08 5.95 -12.59
C ASN A 77 -13.07 6.90 -13.23
N GLY A 78 -11.81 6.79 -12.83
CA GLY A 78 -10.70 7.56 -13.38
C GLY A 78 -9.72 6.66 -14.11
N ASN A 79 -9.18 7.14 -15.21
CA ASN A 79 -8.03 6.56 -15.88
C ASN A 79 -6.88 7.57 -15.87
N ASN A 80 -5.85 7.29 -15.09
CA ASN A 80 -4.69 8.18 -14.94
C ASN A 80 -3.82 8.24 -16.20
N GLU A 81 -3.74 7.16 -16.99
CA GLU A 81 -2.95 7.10 -18.23
C GLU A 81 -3.57 7.99 -19.31
N LEU A 82 -4.89 7.90 -19.46
CA LEU A 82 -5.65 8.69 -20.43
C LEU A 82 -6.05 10.07 -19.89
N LYS A 83 -5.77 10.36 -18.62
CA LYS A 83 -6.23 11.55 -17.89
C LYS A 83 -7.73 11.81 -18.04
N THR A 84 -8.55 10.76 -17.96
CA THR A 84 -10.01 10.86 -18.15
C THR A 84 -10.79 10.45 -16.91
N ILE A 85 -11.93 11.09 -16.69
CA ILE A 85 -12.95 10.66 -15.72
C ILE A 85 -14.20 10.23 -16.49
N THR A 86 -14.64 9.00 -16.24
CA THR A 86 -15.91 8.46 -16.74
C THR A 86 -16.95 8.50 -15.62
N VAL A 87 -18.10 9.10 -15.89
CA VAL A 87 -19.21 9.21 -14.94
C VAL A 87 -20.45 8.59 -15.56
N ARG A 88 -21.17 7.78 -14.78
CA ARG A 88 -22.52 7.31 -15.10
C ARG A 88 -23.44 7.74 -13.98
N ASP A 89 -24.36 8.66 -14.25
CA ASP A 89 -25.30 9.18 -13.27
C ASP A 89 -26.52 9.82 -13.97
N PHE A 90 -27.41 10.44 -13.20
CA PHE A 90 -28.47 11.28 -13.73
C PHE A 90 -27.89 12.50 -14.50
N PRO A 91 -28.56 12.99 -15.55
CA PRO A 91 -28.04 14.06 -16.41
C PRO A 91 -27.75 15.36 -15.64
N GLU A 92 -28.52 15.66 -14.60
CA GLU A 92 -28.31 16.81 -13.72
C GLU A 92 -26.97 16.70 -12.98
N ASN A 93 -26.67 15.55 -12.38
CA ASN A 93 -25.41 15.30 -11.68
C ASN A 93 -24.23 15.32 -12.64
N ILE A 94 -24.39 14.79 -13.85
CA ILE A 94 -23.34 14.84 -14.88
C ILE A 94 -23.02 16.30 -15.25
N ALA A 95 -24.04 17.15 -15.43
CA ALA A 95 -23.84 18.57 -15.70
C ALA A 95 -23.15 19.28 -14.51
N THR A 96 -23.55 18.99 -13.28
CA THR A 96 -22.90 19.54 -12.07
C THR A 96 -21.44 19.07 -11.95
N ILE A 97 -21.16 17.80 -12.25
CA ILE A 97 -19.80 17.25 -12.23
C ILE A 97 -18.96 17.87 -13.34
N GLU A 98 -19.50 18.09 -14.53
CA GLU A 98 -18.82 18.77 -15.64
C GLU A 98 -18.41 20.19 -15.24
N GLU A 99 -19.33 20.97 -14.65
CA GLU A 99 -19.03 22.31 -14.15
C GLU A 99 -17.99 22.29 -13.04
N ALA A 100 -18.09 21.33 -12.12
CA ALA A 100 -17.10 21.15 -11.07
C ALA A 100 -15.71 20.81 -11.64
N ILE A 101 -15.64 19.94 -12.65
CA ILE A 101 -14.39 19.60 -13.36
C ILE A 101 -13.82 20.86 -14.02
N LYS A 102 -14.62 21.63 -14.76
CA LYS A 102 -14.15 22.88 -15.40
C LYS A 102 -13.55 23.88 -14.40
N ARG A 103 -14.12 23.94 -13.18
CA ARG A 103 -13.62 24.82 -12.11
C ARG A 103 -12.37 24.26 -11.42
N LEU A 104 -12.29 22.95 -11.22
CA LEU A 104 -11.25 22.29 -10.42
C LEU A 104 -10.03 21.86 -11.25
N ASP A 105 -10.20 21.56 -12.52
CA ASP A 105 -9.14 21.32 -13.51
C ASP A 105 -8.52 22.65 -13.97
N ALA A 106 -8.19 23.50 -13.01
CA ALA A 106 -7.38 24.69 -13.22
C ALA A 106 -5.90 24.36 -12.99
N PRO A 107 -4.97 25.12 -13.61
CA PRO A 107 -3.54 24.98 -13.34
C PRO A 107 -3.27 24.99 -11.84
N LEU A 108 -2.57 23.97 -11.34
CA LEU A 108 -2.22 23.92 -9.94
C LEU A 108 -1.40 25.18 -9.58
N PRO A 109 -1.75 25.90 -8.49
CA PRO A 109 -0.88 26.96 -8.02
C PRO A 109 0.52 26.39 -7.77
N PRO A 110 1.61 27.18 -7.92
CA PRO A 110 3.00 26.69 -7.84
C PRO A 110 3.33 25.89 -6.58
N ARG A 111 2.56 26.08 -5.50
CA ARG A 111 2.67 25.32 -4.25
C ARG A 111 2.17 23.87 -4.39
N ALA A 112 1.13 23.63 -5.18
CA ALA A 112 0.57 22.30 -5.40
C ALA A 112 1.27 21.55 -6.55
N ALA A 113 1.79 22.26 -7.57
CA ALA A 113 2.67 21.65 -8.59
C ALA A 113 3.99 21.11 -7.99
N ARG A 114 4.50 21.74 -6.91
CA ARG A 114 5.65 21.25 -6.12
C ARG A 114 5.40 19.93 -5.37
N SER A 115 4.14 19.49 -5.29
CA SER A 115 3.73 18.25 -4.62
C SER A 115 3.53 17.08 -5.58
N ALA A 116 3.95 17.23 -6.85
CA ALA A 116 4.00 16.11 -7.79
C ALA A 116 4.82 14.96 -7.17
N PRO A 117 4.38 13.69 -7.34
CA PRO A 117 5.14 12.54 -6.84
C PRO A 117 6.54 12.58 -7.44
N ARG A 118 7.54 12.86 -6.60
CA ARG A 118 8.95 12.72 -6.95
C ARG A 118 9.45 11.43 -6.36
N ASP A 119 10.16 10.67 -7.19
CA ASP A 119 10.86 9.49 -6.74
C ASP A 119 12.17 9.90 -6.07
N VAL A 120 12.57 9.12 -5.09
CA VAL A 120 13.82 9.24 -4.38
C VAL A 120 14.43 7.86 -4.23
N ASP A 121 15.70 7.75 -4.58
CA ASP A 121 16.55 6.61 -4.31
C ASP A 121 17.26 6.81 -2.97
N ILE A 122 16.96 5.95 -2.01
CA ILE A 122 17.62 5.87 -0.71
C ILE A 122 18.61 4.71 -0.75
N THR A 123 19.88 5.04 -0.49
CA THR A 123 20.96 4.05 -0.33
C THR A 123 21.43 4.06 1.10
N VAL A 124 21.39 2.91 1.77
CA VAL A 124 21.91 2.71 3.12
C VAL A 124 23.06 1.71 3.06
N HIS A 125 24.25 2.16 3.41
CA HIS A 125 25.42 1.31 3.61
C HIS A 125 25.53 0.95 5.09
N ILE A 126 25.64 -0.35 5.36
CA ILE A 126 25.77 -0.87 6.71
C ILE A 126 27.21 -1.30 6.91
N LEU A 127 27.89 -0.60 7.81
CA LEU A 127 29.28 -0.86 8.15
C LEU A 127 29.37 -1.56 9.50
N LEU A 128 30.30 -2.50 9.60
CA LEU A 128 30.79 -3.05 10.85
C LEU A 128 32.12 -2.38 11.16
N ALA A 129 32.24 -1.79 12.33
CA ALA A 129 33.47 -1.22 12.83
C ALA A 129 34.01 -2.05 14.00
N SER A 130 35.32 -2.24 14.05
CA SER A 130 35.97 -2.97 15.13
C SER A 130 37.21 -2.23 15.64
N GLY A 131 37.56 -2.46 16.90
CA GLY A 131 38.80 -1.96 17.49
C GLY A 131 40.04 -2.74 17.03
N ASN A 132 39.86 -3.86 16.34
CA ASN A 132 40.94 -4.74 15.91
C ASN A 132 41.38 -4.41 14.49
N GLU A 133 42.66 -4.08 14.31
CA GLU A 133 43.25 -3.81 12.98
C GLU A 133 43.27 -5.06 12.09
N ALA A 134 43.27 -6.25 12.69
CA ALA A 134 43.32 -7.53 11.97
C ALA A 134 42.12 -7.77 11.04
N ASP A 135 40.97 -7.13 11.30
CA ASP A 135 39.79 -7.26 10.45
C ASP A 135 39.95 -6.49 9.11
N GLY A 136 40.87 -5.52 9.04
CA GLY A 136 41.14 -4.74 7.82
C GLY A 136 40.00 -3.82 7.38
N ASN A 137 40.23 -3.08 6.30
CA ASN A 137 39.26 -2.13 5.74
C ASN A 137 38.71 -2.64 4.41
N GLN A 138 37.42 -2.95 4.37
CA GLN A 138 36.73 -3.42 3.16
C GLN A 138 35.41 -2.68 2.97
N TYR A 139 35.46 -1.53 2.29
CA TYR A 139 34.26 -0.75 1.97
C TYR A 139 34.40 -0.05 0.61
N PRO A 140 33.27 0.33 -0.02
CA PRO A 140 33.27 1.09 -1.26
C PRO A 140 33.99 2.44 -1.13
N GLN A 141 34.73 2.86 -2.17
CA GLN A 141 35.51 4.11 -2.16
C GLN A 141 34.66 5.35 -1.85
N ILE A 142 33.38 5.32 -2.21
CA ILE A 142 32.40 6.39 -1.94
C ILE A 142 32.20 6.67 -0.43
N LEU A 143 32.62 5.77 0.46
CA LEU A 143 32.55 5.92 1.92
C LEU A 143 33.87 6.37 2.55
N LYS A 144 34.94 6.56 1.78
CA LYS A 144 36.28 6.84 2.31
C LYS A 144 36.29 8.04 3.25
N ASP A 145 35.72 9.16 2.82
CA ASP A 145 35.72 10.40 3.62
C ASP A 145 34.91 10.24 4.92
N VAL A 146 33.78 9.54 4.84
CA VAL A 146 32.92 9.25 6.00
C VAL A 146 33.65 8.33 6.98
N VAL A 147 34.33 7.28 6.48
CA VAL A 147 35.10 6.36 7.33
C VAL A 147 36.26 7.08 8.00
N THR A 148 36.97 7.97 7.29
CA THR A 148 38.04 8.78 7.90
C THR A 148 37.51 9.66 9.04
N GLN A 149 36.33 10.26 8.88
CA GLN A 149 35.68 11.02 9.95
C GLN A 149 35.26 10.12 11.13
N LEU A 150 34.73 8.94 10.84
CA LEU A 150 34.34 7.96 11.87
C LEU A 150 35.55 7.44 12.64
N GLN A 151 36.67 7.17 11.98
CA GLN A 151 37.94 6.79 12.62
C GLN A 151 38.42 7.86 13.61
N ALA A 152 38.36 9.13 13.20
CA ALA A 152 38.76 10.25 14.05
C ALA A 152 37.84 10.47 15.26
N THR A 153 36.56 10.08 15.15
CA THR A 153 35.53 10.38 16.16
C THR A 153 35.26 9.22 17.11
N LEU A 154 35.23 7.98 16.60
CA LEU A 154 34.75 6.79 17.33
C LEU A 154 35.89 5.83 17.73
N ASN A 155 37.15 6.13 17.38
CA ASN A 155 38.33 5.33 17.70
C ASN A 155 38.28 3.85 17.23
N TYR A 156 37.43 3.52 16.25
CA TYR A 156 37.48 2.23 15.56
C TYR A 156 38.62 2.21 14.56
N LYS A 157 39.26 1.05 14.40
CA LYS A 157 40.44 0.90 13.57
C LYS A 157 40.14 0.26 12.21
N SER A 158 39.18 -0.66 12.19
CA SER A 158 38.76 -1.39 11.00
C SER A 158 37.29 -1.13 10.69
N PHE A 159 36.98 -1.06 9.40
CA PHE A 159 35.63 -0.84 8.87
C PHE A 159 35.38 -1.82 7.72
N GLN A 160 34.29 -2.56 7.79
CA GLN A 160 33.91 -3.54 6.78
C GLN A 160 32.45 -3.30 6.37
N LEU A 161 32.16 -3.38 5.07
CA LEU A 161 30.81 -3.33 4.56
C LEU A 161 30.12 -4.68 4.81
N LEU A 162 29.04 -4.64 5.58
CA LEU A 162 28.16 -5.80 5.76
C LEU A 162 27.26 -5.98 4.55
N THR A 163 26.52 -4.93 4.18
CA THR A 163 25.60 -4.94 3.05
C THR A 163 25.21 -3.52 2.65
N THR A 164 24.58 -3.38 1.49
CA THR A 164 24.00 -2.13 1.01
C THR A 164 22.54 -2.36 0.66
N ILE A 165 21.67 -1.51 1.19
CA ILE A 165 20.24 -1.50 0.90
C ILE A 165 19.97 -0.34 -0.04
N VAL A 166 19.42 -0.62 -1.21
CA VAL A 166 18.96 0.39 -2.17
C VAL A 166 17.45 0.28 -2.27
N GLN A 167 16.74 1.39 -2.09
CA GLN A 167 15.28 1.45 -2.11
C GLN A 167 14.84 2.70 -2.88
N ARG A 168 13.92 2.52 -3.82
CA ARG A 168 13.25 3.63 -4.51
C ARG A 168 11.87 3.81 -3.90
N THR A 169 11.53 5.04 -3.56
CA THR A 169 10.23 5.39 -3.00
C THR A 169 9.77 6.75 -3.49
N ASN A 170 8.53 7.12 -3.24
CA ASN A 170 8.02 8.44 -3.59
C ASN A 170 7.96 9.36 -2.36
N LEU A 171 7.99 10.67 -2.56
CA LEU A 171 7.94 11.64 -1.45
C LEU A 171 6.51 11.97 -0.95
N ARG A 172 5.45 11.35 -1.50
CA ARG A 172 4.05 11.65 -1.16
C ARG A 172 3.49 10.70 -0.11
N ASN A 173 3.78 9.41 -0.24
CA ASN A 173 3.33 8.34 0.66
C ASN A 173 4.38 7.22 0.75
N GLY A 174 5.65 7.56 0.56
CA GLY A 174 6.74 6.62 0.55
C GLY A 174 6.88 5.87 1.86
N VAL A 175 6.86 4.55 1.75
CA VAL A 175 7.22 3.63 2.82
C VAL A 175 8.39 2.79 2.31
N ILE A 176 9.43 2.66 3.12
CA ILE A 176 10.55 1.76 2.88
C ILE A 176 10.40 0.59 3.83
N ILE A 177 10.38 -0.62 3.28
CA ILE A 177 10.48 -1.86 4.03
C ILE A 177 11.48 -2.74 3.30
N SER A 178 12.61 -3.02 3.95
CA SER A 178 13.59 -3.97 3.44
C SER A 178 13.93 -4.97 4.52
N ARG A 179 14.07 -6.23 4.14
CA ARG A 179 14.49 -7.33 5.01
C ARG A 179 15.45 -8.20 4.24
N GLY A 180 16.46 -8.71 4.92
CA GLY A 180 17.42 -9.59 4.28
C GLY A 180 18.35 -10.26 5.25
N LYS A 181 19.26 -11.05 4.69
CA LYS A 181 20.31 -11.77 5.39
C LYS A 181 21.64 -11.38 4.77
N ALA A 182 22.64 -11.08 5.60
CA ALA A 182 23.98 -10.70 5.17
C ALA A 182 25.04 -11.59 5.84
N ALA A 183 26.06 -11.97 5.10
CA ALA A 183 27.22 -12.68 5.63
C ALA A 183 28.13 -11.68 6.36
N VAL A 184 28.58 -12.03 7.56
CA VAL A 184 29.47 -11.17 8.36
C VAL A 184 30.90 -11.33 7.82
N PRO A 185 31.55 -10.25 7.35
CA PRO A 185 32.92 -10.36 6.85
C PRO A 185 33.90 -10.86 7.92
N GLY A 186 34.75 -11.81 7.52
CA GLY A 186 35.73 -12.46 8.41
C GLY A 186 35.15 -13.55 9.32
N MET A 187 33.87 -13.89 9.19
CA MET A 187 33.21 -14.92 10.01
C MET A 187 32.30 -15.81 9.15
N ASP A 188 32.22 -17.10 9.46
CA ASP A 188 31.20 -18.00 8.88
C ASP A 188 29.87 -17.84 9.61
N ALA A 189 29.31 -16.63 9.55
CA ALA A 189 28.11 -16.25 10.25
C ALA A 189 27.24 -15.33 9.41
N TYR A 190 25.95 -15.36 9.68
CA TYR A 190 24.97 -14.52 9.02
C TYR A 190 24.13 -13.75 10.02
N VAL A 191 23.73 -12.55 9.62
CA VAL A 191 22.83 -11.67 10.37
C VAL A 191 21.61 -11.37 9.52
N ASN A 192 20.44 -11.36 10.14
CA ASN A 192 19.22 -10.84 9.57
C ASN A 192 19.17 -9.34 9.83
N TYR A 193 18.71 -8.57 8.86
CA TYR A 193 18.46 -7.15 9.02
C TYR A 193 17.06 -6.79 8.56
N ARG A 194 16.53 -5.72 9.14
CA ARG A 194 15.26 -5.10 8.76
C ARG A 194 15.43 -3.59 8.77
N LEU A 195 15.04 -2.95 7.69
CA LEU A 195 14.95 -1.51 7.55
C LEU A 195 13.49 -1.14 7.35
N LEU A 196 12.99 -0.19 8.14
CA LEU A 196 11.67 0.37 8.04
C LEU A 196 11.75 1.90 8.12
N CYS A 197 11.08 2.58 7.21
CA CYS A 197 10.79 4.00 7.33
C CYS A 197 9.42 4.23 6.71
N ASP A 198 8.46 4.61 7.55
CA ASP A 198 7.04 4.69 7.21
C ASP A 198 6.56 6.13 6.98
N ASN A 199 7.49 7.08 6.97
CA ASN A 199 7.17 8.49 6.83
C ASN A 199 8.35 9.23 6.19
N ILE A 200 8.22 9.44 4.88
CA ILE A 200 9.22 10.07 4.02
C ILE A 200 8.56 11.22 3.27
N GLY A 201 9.26 12.32 3.14
CA GLY A 201 8.82 13.43 2.31
C GLY A 201 9.88 14.53 2.21
N SER A 202 9.49 15.65 1.62
CA SER A 202 10.32 16.86 1.54
C SER A 202 9.57 18.06 2.09
N THR A 203 10.27 19.12 2.46
CA THR A 203 9.59 20.37 2.82
C THR A 203 9.15 21.12 1.54
N PRO A 204 8.03 21.85 1.56
CA PRO A 204 7.61 22.67 0.42
C PRO A 204 8.59 23.81 0.09
N GLU A 205 9.34 24.24 1.10
CA GLU A 205 10.31 25.35 1.06
C GLU A 205 11.66 24.90 0.48
N ASP A 206 12.12 23.70 0.82
CA ASP A 206 13.37 23.12 0.35
C ASP A 206 13.14 21.68 -0.14
N GLN A 207 12.92 21.55 -1.45
CA GLN A 207 12.65 20.26 -2.09
C GLN A 207 13.86 19.32 -2.08
N ASN A 208 15.07 19.85 -1.84
CA ASN A 208 16.28 19.05 -1.76
C ASN A 208 16.48 18.47 -0.35
N LEU A 209 15.73 18.96 0.65
CA LEU A 209 15.75 18.45 2.01
C LEU A 209 14.68 17.36 2.18
N ILE A 210 15.13 16.12 2.26
CA ILE A 210 14.30 14.95 2.45
C ILE A 210 14.28 14.63 3.94
N TRP A 211 13.10 14.61 4.54
CA TRP A 211 12.92 14.18 5.91
C TRP A 211 12.54 12.69 5.93
N LEU A 212 13.21 11.95 6.81
CA LEU A 212 12.94 10.56 7.14
C LEU A 212 12.48 10.54 8.60
N ARG A 213 11.24 10.14 8.85
CA ARG A 213 10.68 10.02 10.20
C ARG A 213 10.42 8.55 10.51
N ARG A 214 10.56 8.22 11.80
CA ARG A 214 10.40 6.84 12.30
C ARG A 214 11.25 5.86 11.50
N PHE A 215 12.49 6.26 11.23
CA PHE A 215 13.49 5.38 10.66
C PHE A 215 13.87 4.37 11.73
N ASN A 216 13.68 3.09 11.42
CA ASN A 216 13.98 1.98 12.30
C ASN A 216 14.82 0.97 11.51
N PHE A 217 16.00 0.69 12.04
CA PHE A 217 16.86 -0.36 11.54
C PHE A 217 17.12 -1.36 12.65
N GLU A 218 16.92 -2.63 12.35
CA GLU A 218 17.16 -3.75 13.26
C GLU A 218 18.12 -4.73 12.61
N ILE A 219 18.99 -5.31 13.42
CA ILE A 219 19.90 -6.37 13.02
C ILE A 219 20.00 -7.40 14.14
N SER A 220 19.98 -8.67 13.78
CA SER A 220 20.09 -9.79 14.73
C SER A 220 20.77 -10.99 14.08
N GLY A 221 21.35 -11.89 14.88
CA GLY A 221 21.90 -13.14 14.33
C GLY A 221 20.84 -13.99 13.62
N ALA A 222 21.22 -14.71 12.56
CA ALA A 222 20.26 -15.31 11.64
C ALA A 222 19.58 -16.61 12.14
N ASN A 223 20.05 -17.21 13.22
CA ASN A 223 19.67 -18.53 13.73
C ASN A 223 19.95 -18.61 15.24
N ASP A 224 19.19 -19.37 16.03
CA ASP A 224 19.23 -19.36 17.51
C ASP A 224 20.61 -19.52 18.16
N GLN A 225 21.51 -20.27 17.51
CA GLN A 225 22.89 -20.44 17.96
C GLN A 225 23.76 -19.18 17.69
N VAL A 226 23.49 -18.48 16.59
CA VAL A 226 24.22 -17.28 16.14
C VAL A 226 23.57 -16.00 16.68
N SER A 227 22.26 -15.95 16.88
CA SER A 227 21.55 -14.85 17.55
C SER A 227 21.97 -14.74 19.01
N ASN A 228 22.19 -15.86 19.71
CA ASN A 228 22.83 -15.85 21.03
C ASN A 228 24.31 -15.41 20.97
N ALA A 229 25.00 -15.65 19.85
CA ALA A 229 26.41 -15.29 19.69
C ALA A 229 26.66 -13.84 19.27
N PHE A 230 25.72 -13.21 18.54
CA PHE A 230 25.84 -11.84 18.02
C PHE A 230 24.90 -10.83 18.72
N GLY A 231 23.84 -11.32 19.38
CA GLY A 231 22.81 -10.48 19.95
C GLY A 231 21.95 -9.81 18.87
N SER A 232 21.33 -8.69 19.27
CA SER A 232 20.54 -7.82 18.41
C SER A 232 20.91 -6.36 18.66
N ALA A 233 20.81 -5.54 17.62
CA ALA A 233 20.98 -4.11 17.69
C ALA A 233 19.84 -3.41 16.95
N GLU A 234 19.44 -2.24 17.46
CA GLU A 234 18.39 -1.41 16.89
C GLU A 234 18.86 0.04 16.81
N ILE A 235 18.57 0.70 15.69
CA ILE A 235 18.76 2.13 15.50
C ILE A 235 17.43 2.73 15.10
N THR A 236 16.84 3.50 16.02
CA THR A 236 15.59 4.22 15.79
C THR A 236 15.85 5.72 15.85
N THR A 237 15.54 6.43 14.77
CA THR A 237 15.83 7.87 14.65
C THR A 237 14.89 8.59 13.68
N SER A 238 15.03 9.91 13.63
CA SER A 238 14.39 10.78 12.66
C SER A 238 15.43 11.79 12.18
N LEU A 239 15.60 11.90 10.86
CA LEU A 239 16.67 12.71 10.28
C LEU A 239 16.20 13.50 9.07
N ASN A 240 16.98 14.51 8.71
CA ASN A 240 16.83 15.24 7.47
C ASN A 240 18.11 15.06 6.66
N VAL A 241 17.97 14.82 5.36
CA VAL A 241 19.08 14.54 4.45
C VAL A 241 18.93 15.42 3.24
N ARG A 242 20.00 16.12 2.86
CA ARG A 242 20.02 16.82 1.59
C ARG A 242 20.32 15.83 0.46
N THR A 243 19.71 16.08 -0.68
CA THR A 243 19.94 15.27 -1.88
C THR A 243 21.43 15.26 -2.24
N GLY A 244 22.01 14.07 -2.39
CA GLY A 244 23.43 13.83 -2.67
C GLY A 244 24.33 13.78 -1.43
N GLU A 245 23.84 14.16 -0.26
CA GLU A 245 24.62 14.18 0.98
C GLU A 245 24.76 12.77 1.59
N LYS A 246 25.92 12.52 2.21
CA LYS A 246 26.17 11.32 3.01
C LYS A 246 26.02 11.68 4.47
N ILE A 247 25.13 10.99 5.16
CA ILE A 247 24.90 11.19 6.58
C ILE A 247 25.13 9.90 7.34
N VAL A 248 25.73 10.02 8.53
CA VAL A 248 25.77 8.93 9.50
C VAL A 248 24.47 8.98 10.29
N VAL A 249 23.63 7.96 10.14
CA VAL A 249 22.29 7.91 10.74
C VAL A 249 22.37 7.58 12.23
N GLY A 250 23.29 6.69 12.58
CA GLY A 250 23.46 6.23 13.94
C GLY A 250 24.48 5.11 14.05
N THR A 251 24.79 4.78 15.29
CA THR A 251 25.71 3.71 15.68
C THR A 251 25.04 2.84 16.72
N ALA A 252 25.17 1.52 16.59
CA ALA A 252 24.72 0.57 17.60
C ALA A 252 25.79 -0.51 17.79
N THR A 253 25.68 -1.31 18.83
CA THR A 253 26.66 -2.37 19.12
C THR A 253 26.05 -3.73 18.86
N LEU A 254 26.74 -4.54 18.08
CA LEU A 254 26.42 -5.95 17.83
C LEU A 254 27.59 -6.79 18.34
N LYS A 255 27.43 -7.33 19.55
CA LYS A 255 28.47 -8.03 20.31
C LYS A 255 29.72 -7.16 20.53
N ASP A 256 30.80 -7.43 19.82
CA ASP A 256 32.12 -6.80 19.90
C ASP A 256 32.38 -5.80 18.75
N ARG A 257 31.42 -5.67 17.83
CA ARG A 257 31.50 -4.78 16.67
C ARG A 257 30.46 -3.67 16.77
N ALA A 258 30.77 -2.50 16.26
CA ALA A 258 29.80 -1.44 16.08
C ALA A 258 29.14 -1.54 14.70
N VAL A 259 27.82 -1.44 14.66
CA VAL A 259 27.03 -1.29 13.44
C VAL A 259 26.83 0.19 13.19
N ILE A 260 27.26 0.66 12.03
CA ILE A 260 27.14 2.06 11.62
C ILE A 260 26.34 2.13 10.33
N LEU A 261 25.34 3.00 10.31
CA LEU A 261 24.51 3.25 9.14
C LEU A 261 24.91 4.54 8.46
N VAL A 262 25.29 4.45 7.19
CA VAL A 262 25.54 5.61 6.34
C VAL A 262 24.46 5.68 5.27
N LEU A 263 23.71 6.77 5.25
CA LEU A 263 22.60 6.98 4.33
C LEU A 263 22.95 8.04 3.29
N THR A 264 22.47 7.84 2.07
CA THR A 264 22.48 8.83 0.99
C THR A 264 21.12 8.82 0.31
N ALA A 265 20.59 10.00 0.00
CA ALA A 265 19.34 10.17 -0.73
C ALA A 265 19.61 10.87 -2.06
N LYS A 266 18.99 10.41 -3.16
CA LYS A 266 19.12 11.00 -4.49
C LYS A 266 17.75 11.07 -5.16
N MET A 267 17.43 12.21 -5.76
CA MET A 267 16.23 12.41 -6.59
C MET A 267 16.59 12.26 -8.08
#